data_AF-A0A916RI45-F1
#
_entry.id   AF-A0A916RI45-F1
#
_cell.length_a   1.000
_cell.length_b   1.000
_cell.length_c   1.000
_cell.angle_alpha   90.00
_cell.angle_beta   90.00
_cell.angle_gamma   90.00
#
_symmetry.space_group_name_H-M   'P 1'
#
loop_
_entity.id
_entity.type
_entity.pdbx_description
1 polymer ?
#
loop_
_entity_poly.entity_id
_entity_poly.type
_entity_poly.pdbx_seq_one_letter_code
_entity_poly.pdbx_strand_id
1 'polypeptide(L)' 'MPRYLNKEGYFPLIIPRIIVKNGYFNIPMSRKFKAEYGSVKIPFPDRLIDKNLKEVRVIPRYDARFFESVAPT' A
#
# COMPACT_ATOMS: atom_id res chain seq x y z
N MET A 1 -10.39 -25.88 15.04
CA MET A 1 -9.25 -25.97 14.09
C MET A 1 -8.87 -24.55 13.65
N PRO A 2 -7.59 -24.14 13.69
CA PRO A 2 -7.19 -22.80 13.24
C PRO A 2 -7.38 -22.68 11.72
N ARG A 3 -7.98 -21.58 11.27
CA ARG A 3 -8.19 -21.27 9.85
C ARG A 3 -6.96 -20.54 9.32
N TYR A 4 -5.96 -21.28 8.87
CA TYR A 4 -4.75 -20.71 8.29
C TYR A 4 -5.04 -20.07 6.92
N LEU A 5 -4.30 -19.01 6.60
CA LEU A 5 -4.34 -18.40 5.28
C LEU A 5 -3.76 -19.37 4.24
N ASN A 6 -4.31 -19.35 3.03
CA ASN A 6 -3.78 -20.15 1.93
C ASN A 6 -2.30 -19.81 1.69
N LYS A 7 -1.47 -20.82 1.42
CA LYS A 7 -0.02 -20.65 1.18
C LYS A 7 0.29 -19.71 0.01
N GLU A 8 -0.51 -19.78 -1.05
CA GLU A 8 -0.44 -18.92 -2.24
C GLU A 8 -1.32 -17.67 -2.10
N GLY A 9 -1.79 -17.35 -0.89
CA GLY A 9 -2.61 -16.18 -0.64
C GLY A 9 -1.79 -14.90 -0.59
N TYR A 10 -2.40 -13.78 -0.98
CA TYR A 10 -1.78 -12.48 -0.84
C TYR A 10 -1.81 -12.00 0.61
N PHE A 11 -0.73 -11.35 1.05
CA PHE A 11 -0.62 -10.76 2.38
C PHE A 11 -0.87 -9.25 2.34
N PRO A 12 -1.46 -8.67 3.41
CA PRO A 12 -1.56 -7.23 3.52
C PRO A 12 -0.17 -6.60 3.64
N LEU A 13 0.09 -5.59 2.81
CA LEU A 13 1.32 -4.79 2.91
C LEU A 13 1.06 -3.60 3.83
N ILE A 14 1.82 -3.53 4.92
CA ILE A 14 1.70 -2.49 5.94
C ILE A 14 2.90 -1.56 5.84
N ILE A 15 2.63 -0.26 5.64
CA ILE A 15 3.66 0.77 5.48
C ILE A 15 3.45 1.83 6.57
N PRO A 16 4.30 1.86 7.62
CA PRO A 16 4.14 2.76 8.77
C PRO A 16 4.61 4.19 8.50
N ARG A 17 5.25 4.46 7.35
CA ARG A 17 5.70 5.81 7.00
C ARG A 17 5.39 6.15 5.56
N ILE A 18 4.56 7.17 5.39
CA ILE A 18 4.03 7.57 4.10
C ILE A 18 4.83 8.79 3.63
N ILE A 19 5.35 8.71 2.40
CA ILE A 19 5.99 9.84 1.74
C ILE A 19 5.10 10.18 0.54
N VAL A 20 4.30 11.23 0.70
CA VAL A 20 3.51 11.80 -0.40
C VAL A 20 4.36 12.90 -1.06
N LYS A 21 4.54 12.80 -2.37
CA LYS A 21 5.19 13.84 -3.19
C LYS A 21 4.30 14.13 -4.39
N ASN A 22 3.99 15.41 -4.61
CA ASN A 22 3.22 15.89 -5.76
C ASN A 22 1.85 15.20 -5.91
N GLY A 23 1.15 14.91 -4.80
CA GLY A 23 -0.14 14.20 -4.84
C GLY A 23 -0.06 12.70 -5.11
N TYR A 24 1.14 12.12 -5.11
CA TYR A 24 1.35 10.67 -5.26
C TYR A 24 2.02 10.08 -4.03
N PHE A 25 1.51 8.93 -3.60
CA PHE A 25 2.18 8.06 -2.64
C PHE A 25 3.11 7.10 -3.39
N ASN A 26 4.41 7.19 -3.10
CA ASN A 26 5.40 6.28 -3.68
C ASN A 26 5.62 5.09 -2.76
N ILE A 27 5.44 3.88 -3.27
CA ILE A 27 5.70 2.66 -2.50
C ILE A 27 7.22 2.52 -2.27
N PRO A 28 7.66 2.37 -1.01
CA PRO A 28 9.07 2.15 -0.71
C PRO A 28 9.46 0.74 -1.18
N MET A 29 10.34 0.68 -2.16
CA MET A 29 10.86 -0.56 -2.73
C MET A 29 12.39 -0.51 -2.76
N SER A 30 13.01 -1.69 -2.76
CA SER A 30 14.46 -1.82 -2.88
C SER A 30 14.95 -1.24 -4.22
N ARG A 31 16.21 -0.78 -4.27
CA ARG A 31 16.80 -0.22 -5.50
C ARG A 31 16.79 -1.23 -6.65
N LYS A 32 17.09 -2.50 -6.35
CA LYS A 32 17.06 -3.59 -7.34
C LYS A 32 15.66 -3.76 -7.93
N PHE A 33 14.64 -3.83 -7.08
CA PHE A 33 13.25 -3.98 -7.51
C PHE A 33 12.75 -2.77 -8.32
N LYS A 34 13.14 -1.55 -7.94
CA LYS A 34 12.84 -0.33 -8.71
C LYS A 34 13.49 -0.31 -10.09
N ALA A 35 14.69 -0.88 -10.24
CA ALA A 35 15.36 -0.95 -11.52
C ALA A 35 14.69 -1.94 -12.48
N GLU A 36 14.17 -3.04 -11.94
CA GLU A 36 13.55 -4.12 -12.71
C GLU A 36 12.08 -3.82 -13.07
N TYR A 37 11.28 -3.33 -12.12
CA TYR A 37 9.83 -3.14 -12.28
C TYR A 37 9.40 -1.66 -12.31
N GLY A 38 10.31 -0.73 -12.09
CA GLY A 38 10.03 0.69 -12.00
C GLY A 38 9.51 1.14 -10.63
N SER A 39 9.05 2.39 -10.55
CA SER A 39 8.47 2.96 -9.33
C SER A 39 6.95 2.92 -9.37
N VAL A 40 6.33 2.23 -8.41
CA VAL A 40 4.88 2.21 -8.25
C VAL A 40 4.44 3.47 -7.50
N LYS A 41 3.56 4.24 -8.14
CA LYS A 41 2.97 5.46 -7.60
C LYS A 41 1.47 5.28 -7.52
N ILE A 42 0.89 5.60 -6.38
CA ILE A 42 -0.56 5.56 -6.15
C ILE A 42 -1.04 7.02 -6.03
N PRO A 43 -2.06 7.45 -6.78
CA PRO A 43 -2.64 8.77 -6.59
C PRO A 43 -3.17 8.88 -5.17
N PHE A 44 -2.73 9.91 -4.47
CA PHE A 44 -3.08 10.10 -3.08
C PHE A 44 -4.36 10.94 -2.99
N PRO A 45 -5.38 10.52 -2.22
CA PRO A 45 -6.63 11.26 -2.15
C PRO A 45 -6.43 12.66 -1.58
N ASP A 46 -6.94 13.70 -2.27
CA ASP A 46 -6.78 15.10 -1.84
C ASP A 46 -7.33 15.35 -0.44
N ARG A 47 -8.40 14.63 -0.05
CA ARG A 47 -9.04 14.70 1.27
C ARG A 47 -8.12 14.31 2.44
N LEU A 48 -6.99 13.66 2.16
CA LEU A 48 -6.05 13.16 3.16
C LEU A 48 -4.73 13.93 3.17
N ILE A 49 -4.52 14.91 2.28
CA ILE A 49 -3.25 15.64 2.15
C ILE A 49 -2.88 16.37 3.45
N ASP A 50 -3.86 16.96 4.12
CA ASP A 50 -3.65 17.72 5.37
C ASP A 50 -3.82 16.87 6.63
N LYS A 51 -4.06 15.55 6.49
CA LYS A 51 -4.20 14.65 7.64
C LYS A 51 -2.88 13.94 7.95
N ASN A 52 -2.54 13.91 9.23
CA ASN A 52 -1.35 13.22 9.69
C ASN A 52 -1.58 11.70 9.73
N LEU A 53 -1.27 11.02 8.63
CA LEU A 53 -1.45 9.56 8.52
C LEU A 53 -0.29 8.80 9.17
N LYS A 54 -0.66 7.91 10.10
CA LYS A 54 0.28 7.06 10.82
C LYS A 54 0.68 5.80 10.06
N GLU A 55 -0.19 5.29 9.17
CA GLU A 55 0.03 4.01 8.50
C GLU A 55 -0.84 3.89 7.23
N VAL A 56 -0.32 3.23 6.21
CA VAL A 56 -1.08 2.74 5.04
C VAL A 56 -1.07 1.22 5.04
N ARG A 57 -2.27 0.63 4.91
CA ARG A 57 -2.43 -0.81 4.71
C ARG A 57 -2.99 -1.06 3.31
N VAL A 58 -2.23 -1.78 2.50
CA VAL A 58 -2.67 -2.26 1.20
C VAL A 58 -3.23 -3.66 1.42
N ILE A 59 -4.55 -3.79 1.44
CA ILE A 59 -5.25 -5.06 1.65
C ILE A 59 -5.54 -5.69 0.29
N PRO A 60 -5.06 -6.91 0.02
CA PRO A 60 -5.37 -7.59 -1.22
C PRO A 60 -6.85 -8.02 -1.22
N ARG A 61 -7.64 -7.48 -2.15
CA ARG A 61 -9.01 -7.92 -2.43
C ARG A 61 -9.05 -8.48 -3.85
N TYR A 62 -9.93 -9.46 -4.07
CA TYR A 62 -10.13 -10.08 -5.40
C TYR A 62 -8.83 -10.49 -6.09
N ASP A 63 -8.04 -11.34 -5.44
CA ASP A 63 -6.79 -11.86 -6.04
C ASP A 63 -5.74 -10.75 -6.30
N ALA A 64 -5.65 -9.78 -5.38
CA ALA A 64 -4.78 -8.60 -5.46
C ALA A 64 -4.99 -7.70 -6.69
N ARG A 65 -6.13 -7.83 -7.38
CA ARG A 65 -6.49 -6.96 -8.51
C ARG A 65 -6.98 -5.58 -8.08
N PHE A 66 -7.49 -5.46 -6.85
CA PHE A 66 -7.98 -4.20 -6.30
C PHE A 66 -7.38 -3.94 -4.93
N PHE A 67 -7.06 -2.67 -4.68
CA PHE A 67 -6.52 -2.19 -3.41
C PHE A 67 -7.49 -1.18 -2.81
N GLU A 68 -7.88 -1.40 -1.56
CA GLU A 68 -8.73 -0.49 -0.79
C GLU A 68 -7.86 0.28 0.20
N SER A 69 -7.95 1.61 0.20
CA SER A 69 -7.24 2.47 1.15
C SER A 69 -8.15 2.79 2.34
N VAL A 70 -7.92 2.13 3.48
CA VAL A 70 -8.64 2.42 4.72
C VAL A 70 -7.82 3.44 5.52
N ALA A 71 -8.37 4.64 5.75
CA ALA A 71 -7.79 5.61 6.68
C ALA A 71 -8.19 5.26 8.12
N PRO A 72 -7.29 5.41 9.12
CA PRO A 72 -7.68 5.25 10.51
C PRO A 72 -8.69 6.35 10.87
N THR A 73 -9.83 5.94 11.43
CA THR A 73 -10.88 6.83 11.94
C THR A 73 -10.42 7.52 13.22
#